data_AF-A0A8X6FSD9-F1
#
_entry.id   AF-A0A8X6FSD9-F1
#
_cell.length_a   1.000
_cell.length_b   1.000
_cell.length_c   1.000
_cell.angle_alpha   90.00
_cell.angle_beta   90.00
_cell.angle_gamma   90.00
#
_symmetry.space_group_name_H-M   'P 1'
#
loop_
_entity.id
_entity.type
_entity.pdbx_description
1 polymer ?
#
loop_
_entity_poly.entity_id
_entity_poly.type
_entity_poly.pdbx_seq_one_letter_code
_entity_poly.pdbx_strand_id
1 'polypeptide(L)'
;MRRVLKLPVLPVITAIVYMHRFYTVRSFDEVLRHELCLAALFLAAKVHDHHLQLEQVVKAGNFSSGFPHLDVKSEIYLTKMKGVLFHEEILISVLGFCLDVMHPHPFVVLVCKAIKASEELSEDAYILATQSIINTTMSLKFSPKTVACICIHAACKIFSYKIQACTENPNWFSYVDSSLTLELLESLTMNFIGELGKGFGFTMPQSENVADSRCQPGSSNKRVLVRIPRRFITVSGDKPEIPRICPAVIQKSSKPPKMVRLASEPSRT
;
A
#
# COMPACT_ATOMS: atom_id res chain seq x y z
N MET A 1 5.72 -2.03 -14.45
CA MET A 1 4.64 -3.05 -14.54
C MET A 1 3.22 -2.49 -14.40
N ARG A 2 2.75 -1.99 -13.23
CA ARG A 2 1.34 -1.55 -13.04
C ARG A 2 0.78 -0.67 -14.16
N ARG A 3 1.48 0.42 -14.51
CA ARG A 3 1.03 1.39 -15.54
C ARG A 3 0.93 0.75 -16.93
N VAL A 4 1.85 -0.16 -17.26
CA VAL A 4 1.90 -0.85 -18.56
C VAL A 4 0.71 -1.82 -18.69
N LEU A 5 0.43 -2.57 -17.63
CA LEU A 5 -0.67 -3.54 -17.59
C LEU A 5 -2.03 -2.93 -17.23
N LYS A 6 -2.09 -1.63 -16.94
CA LYS A 6 -3.29 -0.91 -16.47
C LYS A 6 -3.99 -1.60 -15.28
N LEU A 7 -3.21 -2.21 -14.39
CA LEU A 7 -3.73 -2.94 -13.24
C LEU A 7 -4.27 -2.00 -12.16
N PRO A 8 -5.39 -2.38 -11.48
CA PRO A 8 -5.80 -1.75 -10.24
C PRO A 8 -4.71 -1.86 -9.15
N VAL A 9 -4.82 -1.04 -8.10
CA VAL A 9 -3.86 -1.06 -6.98
C VAL A 9 -3.92 -2.38 -6.20
N LEU A 10 -5.11 -2.92 -5.98
CA LEU A 10 -5.36 -4.06 -5.11
C LEU A 10 -4.61 -5.35 -5.54
N PRO A 11 -4.62 -5.77 -6.82
CA PRO A 11 -3.78 -6.88 -7.27
C PRO A 11 -2.29 -6.63 -7.09
N VAL A 12 -1.82 -5.40 -7.25
CA VAL A 12 -0.40 -5.05 -7.10
C VAL A 12 0.05 -5.20 -5.65
N ILE A 13 -0.71 -4.65 -4.69
CA ILE A 13 -0.37 -4.80 -3.26
C ILE A 13 -0.45 -6.26 -2.82
N THR A 14 -1.38 -7.04 -3.36
CA THR A 14 -1.50 -8.49 -3.11
C THR A 14 -0.27 -9.23 -3.63
N ALA A 15 0.16 -8.95 -4.85
CA ALA A 15 1.36 -9.54 -5.43
C ALA A 15 2.63 -9.25 -4.60
N ILE A 16 2.74 -8.04 -4.04
CA ILE A 16 3.86 -7.68 -3.15
C ILE A 16 3.82 -8.52 -1.86
N VAL A 17 2.64 -8.73 -1.27
CA VAL A 17 2.51 -9.62 -0.09
C VAL A 17 2.87 -11.07 -0.46
N TYR A 18 2.50 -11.56 -1.64
CA TYR A 18 2.95 -12.86 -2.13
C TYR A 18 4.46 -12.95 -2.21
N MET A 19 5.12 -11.94 -2.77
CA MET A 19 6.59 -11.90 -2.84
C MET A 19 7.22 -11.88 -1.45
N HIS A 20 6.70 -11.07 -0.54
CA HIS A 20 7.15 -11.02 0.86
C HIS A 20 7.06 -12.40 1.51
N ARG A 21 5.93 -13.09 1.40
CA ARG A 21 5.72 -14.45 1.95
C ARG A 21 6.58 -15.51 1.25
N PHE A 22 6.81 -15.37 -0.05
CA PHE A 22 7.64 -16.31 -0.80
C PHE A 22 9.09 -16.27 -0.29
N TYR A 23 9.65 -15.07 -0.14
CA TYR A 23 11.04 -14.88 0.28
C TYR A 23 11.27 -15.08 1.78
N THR A 24 10.24 -15.37 2.59
CA THR A 24 10.46 -15.93 3.94
C THR A 24 10.78 -17.42 3.92
N VAL A 25 10.47 -18.12 2.82
CA VAL A 25 10.67 -19.57 2.67
C VAL A 25 11.81 -19.87 1.69
N ARG A 26 11.96 -19.06 0.64
CA ARG A 26 12.90 -19.27 -0.47
C ARG A 26 13.97 -18.19 -0.53
N SER A 27 15.17 -18.54 -0.97
CA SER A 27 16.24 -17.57 -1.18
C SER A 27 15.99 -16.68 -2.41
N PHE A 28 16.56 -15.47 -2.41
CA PHE A 28 16.62 -14.59 -3.57
C PHE A 28 17.46 -15.14 -4.73
N ASP A 29 18.36 -16.09 -4.43
CA ASP A 29 19.22 -16.73 -5.43
C ASP A 29 18.52 -17.87 -6.19
N GLU A 30 17.47 -18.45 -5.60
CA GLU A 30 16.71 -19.54 -6.23
C GLU A 30 15.78 -19.03 -7.34
N VAL A 31 15.07 -17.92 -7.07
CA VAL A 31 14.12 -17.33 -8.01
C VAL A 31 14.36 -15.84 -8.14
N LEU A 32 14.69 -15.41 -9.36
CA LEU A 32 14.92 -14.01 -9.67
C LEU A 32 13.68 -13.17 -9.40
N ARG A 33 13.88 -12.03 -8.73
CA ARG A 33 12.79 -11.09 -8.34
C ARG A 33 11.91 -10.68 -9.50
N HIS A 34 12.48 -10.51 -10.70
CA HIS A 34 11.71 -10.12 -11.89
C HIS A 34 10.75 -11.22 -12.33
N GLU A 35 11.21 -12.48 -12.38
CA GLU A 35 10.39 -13.62 -12.80
C GLU A 35 9.27 -13.89 -11.79
N LEU A 36 9.60 -13.87 -10.50
CA LEU A 36 8.59 -14.00 -9.44
C LEU A 36 7.58 -12.84 -9.47
N CYS A 37 8.02 -11.62 -9.74
CA CYS A 37 7.13 -10.46 -9.83
C CYS A 37 6.08 -10.61 -10.94
N LEU A 38 6.46 -11.16 -12.11
CA LEU A 38 5.52 -11.44 -13.19
C LEU A 38 4.49 -12.50 -12.78
N ALA A 39 4.95 -13.60 -12.20
CA ALA A 39 4.08 -14.67 -11.73
C ALA A 39 3.14 -14.21 -10.60
N ALA A 40 3.66 -13.47 -9.61
CA ALA A 40 2.87 -12.94 -8.50
C ALA A 40 1.81 -11.94 -8.96
N LEU A 41 2.13 -11.05 -9.92
CA LEU A 41 1.16 -10.13 -10.50
C LEU A 41 0.08 -10.86 -11.31
N PHE A 42 0.46 -11.87 -12.09
CA PHE A 42 -0.47 -12.68 -12.86
C PHE A 42 -1.44 -13.45 -11.94
N LEU A 43 -0.91 -14.11 -10.91
CA LEU A 43 -1.70 -14.82 -9.90
C LEU A 43 -2.64 -13.87 -9.15
N ALA A 44 -2.13 -12.73 -8.66
CA ALA A 44 -2.94 -11.76 -7.94
C ALA A 44 -4.05 -11.15 -8.81
N ALA A 45 -3.79 -10.91 -10.10
CA ALA A 45 -4.82 -10.45 -11.02
C ALA A 45 -5.96 -11.48 -11.13
N LYS A 46 -5.63 -12.77 -11.25
CA LYS A 46 -6.62 -13.86 -11.28
C LYS A 46 -7.44 -13.95 -9.99
N VAL A 47 -6.80 -13.86 -8.83
CA VAL A 47 -7.48 -13.92 -7.51
C VAL A 47 -8.46 -12.77 -7.31
N HIS A 48 -8.19 -11.60 -7.89
CA HIS A 48 -9.06 -10.41 -7.80
C HIS A 48 -9.98 -10.23 -9.01
N ASP A 49 -10.29 -11.32 -9.73
CA ASP A 49 -11.18 -11.35 -10.91
C ASP A 49 -10.79 -10.34 -12.01
N HIS A 50 -9.51 -10.00 -12.11
CA HIS A 50 -8.99 -9.15 -13.16
C HIS A 50 -8.44 -10.00 -14.31
N HIS A 51 -9.16 -10.03 -15.42
CA HIS A 51 -8.75 -10.79 -16.60
C HIS A 51 -7.49 -10.18 -17.23
N LEU A 52 -6.36 -10.84 -17.02
CA LEU A 52 -5.06 -10.44 -17.57
C LEU A 52 -4.54 -11.57 -18.45
N GLN A 53 -4.20 -11.27 -19.71
CA GLN A 53 -3.64 -12.29 -20.60
C GLN A 53 -2.16 -12.51 -20.31
N LEU A 54 -1.72 -13.77 -20.32
CA LEU A 54 -0.32 -14.13 -20.09
C LEU A 54 0.63 -13.44 -21.09
N GLU A 55 0.19 -13.27 -22.33
CA GLU A 55 0.92 -12.50 -23.35
C GLU A 55 1.22 -11.07 -22.90
N GLN A 56 0.23 -10.38 -22.31
CA GLN A 56 0.40 -9.01 -21.83
C GLN A 56 1.43 -8.95 -20.70
N VAL A 57 1.40 -9.93 -19.78
CA VAL A 57 2.36 -10.03 -18.67
C VAL A 57 3.78 -10.20 -19.19
N VAL A 58 3.99 -11.13 -20.12
CA VAL A 58 5.32 -11.40 -20.70
C VAL A 58 5.83 -10.20 -21.49
N LYS A 59 4.99 -9.59 -22.33
CA LYS A 59 5.36 -8.37 -23.09
C LYS A 59 5.69 -7.21 -22.16
N ALA A 60 4.88 -6.97 -21.13
CA ALA A 60 5.14 -5.92 -20.15
C ALA A 60 6.42 -6.18 -19.33
N GLY A 61 6.67 -7.44 -18.97
CA GLY A 61 7.88 -7.85 -18.26
C GLY A 61 9.13 -7.60 -19.08
N ASN A 62 9.10 -7.97 -20.36
CA ASN A 62 10.21 -7.76 -21.28
C ASN A 62 10.47 -6.29 -21.56
N PHE A 63 9.42 -5.50 -21.78
CA PHE A 63 9.51 -4.04 -21.91
C PHE A 63 10.09 -3.39 -20.65
N SER A 64 9.65 -3.84 -19.46
CA SER A 64 10.17 -3.33 -18.18
C SER A 64 11.63 -3.70 -17.92
N SER A 65 12.16 -4.72 -18.60
CA SER A 65 13.57 -5.10 -18.58
C SER A 65 14.42 -4.37 -19.63
N GLY A 66 13.83 -3.48 -20.43
CA GLY A 66 14.53 -2.71 -21.46
C GLY A 66 14.78 -3.45 -22.78
N PHE A 67 14.19 -4.64 -22.96
CA PHE A 67 14.33 -5.41 -24.19
C PHE A 67 13.29 -4.98 -25.25
N PRO A 68 13.62 -5.13 -26.56
CA PRO A 68 12.73 -4.78 -27.66
C PRO A 68 11.46 -5.62 -27.68
N HIS A 69 10.50 -5.26 -28.55
CA HIS A 69 9.23 -5.97 -28.66
C HIS A 69 9.44 -7.47 -28.95
N LEU A 70 8.82 -8.34 -28.14
CA LEU A 70 8.88 -9.79 -28.32
C LEU A 70 7.96 -10.24 -29.45
N ASP A 71 8.50 -10.99 -30.40
CA ASP A 71 7.70 -11.75 -31.35
C ASP A 71 7.04 -12.95 -30.65
N VAL A 72 5.72 -13.08 -30.82
CA VAL A 72 4.87 -14.11 -30.22
C VAL A 72 5.22 -15.52 -30.73
N LYS A 73 5.86 -15.62 -31.91
CA LYS A 73 6.32 -16.89 -32.46
C LYS A 73 7.74 -17.26 -32.05
N SER A 74 8.45 -16.38 -31.33
CA SER A 74 9.84 -16.64 -30.95
C SER A 74 9.93 -17.69 -29.83
N GLU A 75 10.98 -18.52 -29.89
CA GLU A 75 11.28 -19.51 -28.85
C GLU A 75 11.53 -18.86 -27.47
N ILE A 76 12.11 -17.65 -27.48
CA ILE A 76 12.34 -16.83 -26.29
C ILE A 76 11.02 -16.46 -25.62
N TYR A 77 10.02 -16.05 -26.40
CA TYR A 77 8.69 -15.72 -25.88
C TYR A 77 8.01 -16.95 -25.27
N LEU A 78 8.04 -18.09 -25.97
CA LEU A 78 7.46 -19.35 -25.46
C LEU A 78 8.14 -19.80 -24.17
N THR A 79 9.47 -19.67 -24.08
CA THR A 79 10.24 -19.97 -22.88
C THR A 79 9.84 -19.05 -21.72
N LYS A 80 9.70 -17.73 -21.96
CA LYS A 80 9.24 -16.78 -20.94
C LYS A 80 7.82 -17.06 -20.47
N MET A 81 6.90 -17.43 -21.37
CA MET A 81 5.54 -17.82 -20.99
C MET A 81 5.53 -19.05 -20.08
N LYS A 82 6.25 -20.11 -20.48
CA LYS A 82 6.40 -21.33 -19.66
C LYS A 82 7.02 -21.01 -18.31
N GLY A 83 8.03 -20.13 -18.28
CA GLY A 83 8.66 -19.65 -17.06
C GLY A 83 7.67 -18.97 -16.11
N VAL A 84 6.81 -18.07 -16.60
CA VAL A 84 5.80 -17.42 -15.74
C VAL A 84 4.81 -18.43 -15.13
N LEU A 85 4.35 -19.40 -15.92
CA LEU A 85 3.44 -20.45 -15.43
C LEU A 85 4.11 -21.37 -14.40
N PHE A 86 5.37 -21.75 -14.65
CA PHE A 86 6.16 -22.55 -13.73
C PHE A 86 6.37 -21.84 -12.37
N HIS A 87 6.77 -20.57 -12.41
CA HIS A 87 6.93 -19.77 -11.19
C HIS A 87 5.60 -19.52 -10.46
N GLU A 88 4.50 -19.43 -11.19
CA GLU A 88 3.16 -19.36 -10.59
C GLU A 88 2.84 -20.63 -9.79
N GLU A 89 3.09 -21.81 -10.36
CA GLU A 89 2.87 -23.09 -9.66
C GLU A 89 3.71 -23.19 -8.39
N ILE A 90 4.99 -22.83 -8.46
CA ILE A 90 5.88 -22.80 -7.29
C ILE A 90 5.37 -21.79 -6.26
N LEU A 91 4.93 -20.60 -6.69
CA LEU A 91 4.42 -19.58 -5.79
C LEU A 91 3.17 -20.07 -5.03
N ILE A 92 2.21 -20.68 -5.74
CA ILE A 92 0.99 -21.24 -5.10
C ILE A 92 1.36 -22.32 -4.08
N SER A 93 2.30 -23.20 -4.45
CA SER A 93 2.80 -24.28 -3.58
C SER A 93 3.46 -23.72 -2.31
N VAL A 94 4.35 -22.74 -2.43
CA VAL A 94 5.02 -22.09 -1.28
C VAL A 94 4.03 -21.33 -0.40
N LEU A 95 3.01 -20.70 -0.99
CA LEU A 95 1.95 -20.04 -0.22
C LEU A 95 0.97 -21.04 0.44
N GLY A 96 1.06 -22.33 0.12
CA GLY A 96 0.15 -23.35 0.64
C GLY A 96 -1.31 -23.10 0.25
N PHE A 97 -1.55 -22.55 -0.95
CA PHE A 97 -2.88 -22.11 -1.42
C PHE A 97 -3.55 -21.01 -0.57
N CYS A 98 -2.83 -20.38 0.36
CA CYS A 98 -3.31 -19.22 1.13
C CYS A 98 -3.23 -17.94 0.29
N LEU A 99 -4.09 -17.85 -0.73
CA LEU A 99 -4.16 -16.76 -1.69
C LEU A 99 -5.02 -15.58 -1.21
N ASP A 100 -5.88 -15.78 -0.21
CA ASP A 100 -6.64 -14.67 0.37
C ASP A 100 -5.74 -13.81 1.26
N VAL A 101 -5.53 -12.56 0.85
CA VAL A 101 -4.69 -11.60 1.56
C VAL A 101 -5.57 -10.51 2.14
N MET A 102 -5.65 -10.50 3.47
CA MET A 102 -6.24 -9.41 4.23
C MET A 102 -5.31 -8.19 4.21
N HIS A 103 -5.80 -7.09 3.63
CA HIS A 103 -5.08 -5.82 3.57
C HIS A 103 -5.45 -4.91 4.76
N PRO A 104 -4.60 -3.95 5.15
CA PRO A 104 -4.90 -2.98 6.21
C PRO A 104 -5.94 -1.93 5.77
N HIS A 105 -6.12 -1.70 4.46
CA HIS A 105 -6.97 -0.63 3.93
C HIS A 105 -8.44 -0.66 4.40
N PRO A 106 -9.15 -1.80 4.44
CA PRO A 106 -10.50 -1.86 4.99
C PRO A 106 -10.56 -1.41 6.45
N PHE A 107 -9.55 -1.77 7.25
CA PHE A 107 -9.45 -1.37 8.65
C PHE A 107 -9.13 0.12 8.79
N VAL A 108 -8.30 0.69 7.92
CA VAL A 108 -8.08 2.15 7.90
C VAL A 108 -9.40 2.89 7.68
N VAL A 109 -10.19 2.49 6.67
CA VAL A 109 -11.49 3.11 6.38
C VAL A 109 -12.46 2.94 7.56
N LEU A 110 -12.50 1.75 8.16
CA LEU A 110 -13.35 1.45 9.31
C LEU A 110 -13.02 2.37 10.49
N VAL A 111 -11.74 2.46 10.85
CA VAL A 111 -11.27 3.23 12.00
C VAL A 111 -11.43 4.72 11.75
N CYS A 112 -11.07 5.23 10.57
CA CYS A 112 -11.26 6.63 10.21
C CYS A 112 -12.73 7.05 10.30
N LYS A 113 -13.67 6.18 9.90
CA LYS A 113 -15.11 6.45 10.06
C LYS A 113 -15.53 6.46 11.53
N ALA A 114 -15.06 5.51 12.32
CA ALA A 114 -15.34 5.41 13.74
C ALA A 114 -14.90 6.65 14.53
N ILE A 115 -13.68 7.15 14.27
CA ILE A 115 -13.14 8.36 14.92
C ILE A 115 -13.59 9.66 14.23
N LYS A 116 -14.51 9.59 13.25
CA LYS A 116 -14.95 10.70 12.38
C LYS A 116 -13.78 11.56 11.88
N ALA A 117 -12.76 10.90 11.35
CA ALA A 117 -11.61 11.55 10.76
C ALA A 117 -12.01 12.45 9.58
N SER A 118 -11.20 13.49 9.33
CA SER A 118 -11.31 14.26 8.10
C SER A 118 -11.01 13.39 6.88
N GLU A 119 -11.57 13.77 5.73
CA GLU A 119 -11.31 13.11 4.45
C GLU A 119 -9.79 13.09 4.15
N GLU A 120 -9.11 14.22 4.40
CA GLU A 120 -7.65 14.34 4.23
C GLU A 120 -6.87 13.32 5.08
N LEU A 121 -7.19 13.18 6.37
CA LEU A 121 -6.52 12.21 7.24
C LEU A 121 -6.79 10.77 6.78
N SER A 122 -8.02 10.49 6.32
CA SER A 122 -8.37 9.16 5.81
C SER A 122 -7.60 8.82 4.54
N GLU A 123 -7.42 9.79 3.63
CA GLU A 123 -6.64 9.61 2.41
C GLU A 123 -5.15 9.42 2.71
N ASP A 124 -4.58 10.26 3.57
CA ASP A 124 -3.17 10.17 3.98
C ASP A 124 -2.87 8.82 4.65
N ALA A 125 -3.73 8.37 5.57
CA ALA A 125 -3.60 7.07 6.21
C ALA A 125 -3.71 5.90 5.22
N TYR A 126 -4.58 6.01 4.22
CA TYR A 126 -4.72 4.99 3.17
C TYR A 126 -3.48 4.88 2.29
N ILE A 127 -2.86 6.03 1.96
CA ILE A 127 -1.60 6.07 1.23
C ILE A 127 -0.49 5.41 2.06
N LEU A 128 -0.39 5.75 3.34
CA LEU A 128 0.60 5.14 4.25
C LEU A 128 0.40 3.63 4.40
N ALA A 129 -0.85 3.14 4.40
CA ALA A 129 -1.14 1.70 4.41
C ALA A 129 -0.68 0.99 3.13
N THR A 130 -0.66 1.70 2.00
CA THR A 130 -0.05 1.18 0.77
C THR A 130 1.47 1.17 0.88
N GLN A 131 2.08 2.23 1.42
CA GLN A 131 3.53 2.32 1.60
C GLN A 131 4.07 1.29 2.61
N SER A 132 3.31 0.93 3.65
CA SER A 132 3.70 -0.11 4.60
C SER A 132 3.77 -1.50 3.96
N ILE A 133 2.99 -1.78 2.92
CA ILE A 133 3.11 -3.04 2.18
C ILE A 133 4.30 -2.99 1.21
N ILE A 134 4.49 -1.86 0.52
CA ILE A 134 5.48 -1.73 -0.55
C ILE A 134 6.91 -1.65 0.02
N ASN A 135 7.12 -0.82 1.04
CA ASN A 135 8.48 -0.46 1.49
C ASN A 135 8.91 -1.18 2.76
N THR A 136 8.02 -1.92 3.42
CA THR A 136 8.34 -2.58 4.69
C THR A 136 7.80 -4.01 4.73
N THR A 137 8.24 -4.76 5.74
CA THR A 137 7.82 -6.14 5.99
C THR A 137 6.72 -6.23 7.04
N MET A 138 6.01 -5.13 7.31
CA MET A 138 4.96 -5.08 8.33
C MET A 138 3.82 -6.07 8.06
N SER A 139 3.54 -6.35 6.79
CA SER A 139 2.53 -7.34 6.36
C SER A 139 2.85 -8.78 6.78
N LEU A 140 4.10 -9.07 7.15
CA LEU A 140 4.54 -10.37 7.68
C LEU A 140 4.58 -10.40 9.21
N LYS A 141 4.80 -9.24 9.84
CA LYS A 141 5.08 -9.12 11.29
C LYS A 141 3.84 -8.85 12.13
N PHE A 142 2.86 -8.13 11.57
CA PHE A 142 1.73 -7.60 12.33
C PHE A 142 0.41 -7.91 11.65
N SER A 143 -0.66 -7.96 12.45
CA SER A 143 -2.01 -8.12 11.89
C SER A 143 -2.40 -6.89 11.06
N PRO A 144 -3.24 -7.04 10.02
CA PRO A 144 -3.71 -5.90 9.23
C PRO A 144 -4.42 -4.82 10.06
N LYS A 145 -5.08 -5.20 11.16
CA LYS A 145 -5.69 -4.27 12.13
C LYS A 145 -4.63 -3.41 12.81
N THR A 146 -3.57 -4.05 13.30
CA THR A 146 -2.42 -3.38 13.93
C THR A 146 -1.74 -2.42 12.96
N VAL A 147 -1.49 -2.86 11.71
CA VAL A 147 -0.88 -2.02 10.67
C VAL A 147 -1.75 -0.81 10.36
N ALA A 148 -3.08 -0.95 10.30
CA ALA A 148 -3.98 0.17 10.10
C ALA A 148 -3.88 1.22 11.22
N CYS A 149 -3.81 0.80 12.48
CA CYS A 149 -3.60 1.71 13.62
C CYS A 149 -2.26 2.46 13.49
N ILE A 150 -1.19 1.76 13.10
CA ILE A 150 0.13 2.37 12.89
C ILE A 150 0.07 3.41 11.77
N CYS A 151 -0.57 3.11 10.63
CA CYS A 151 -0.68 4.05 9.52
C CYS A 151 -1.48 5.32 9.87
N ILE A 152 -2.59 5.19 10.61
CA ILE A 152 -3.39 6.34 11.06
C ILE A 152 -2.59 7.19 12.05
N HIS A 153 -1.91 6.55 13.01
CA HIS A 153 -1.08 7.25 13.98
C HIS A 153 0.14 7.93 13.32
N ALA A 154 0.76 7.27 12.34
CA ALA A 154 1.82 7.83 11.52
C ALA A 154 1.34 9.06 10.74
N ALA A 155 0.17 9.01 10.11
CA ALA A 155 -0.42 10.17 9.42
C ALA A 155 -0.57 11.36 10.38
N CYS A 156 -1.02 11.12 11.61
CA CYS A 156 -1.16 12.16 12.61
C CYS A 156 0.18 12.81 12.99
N LYS A 157 1.23 12.00 13.16
CA LYS A 157 2.57 12.51 13.48
C LYS A 157 3.22 13.24 12.30
N ILE A 158 3.16 12.68 11.09
CA ILE A 158 3.79 13.24 9.89
C ILE A 158 3.11 14.55 9.47
N PHE A 159 1.79 14.56 9.40
CA PHE A 159 1.01 15.69 8.88
C PHE A 159 0.45 16.59 10.00
N SER A 160 0.83 16.33 11.24
CA SER A 160 0.42 17.12 12.43
C SER A 160 -1.10 17.19 12.63
N TYR A 161 -1.83 16.12 12.30
CA TYR A 161 -3.25 16.01 12.66
C TYR A 161 -3.38 15.75 14.16
N LYS A 162 -4.33 16.43 14.80
CA LYS A 162 -4.70 16.17 16.19
C LYS A 162 -6.00 15.41 16.23
N ILE A 163 -5.93 14.09 16.47
CA ILE A 163 -7.12 13.33 16.85
C ILE A 163 -7.55 13.88 18.21
N GLN A 164 -8.68 14.58 18.29
CA GLN A 164 -9.25 14.86 19.61
C GLN A 164 -9.65 13.50 20.18
N ALA A 165 -8.91 13.03 21.20
CA ALA A 165 -9.32 11.88 21.97
C ALA A 165 -10.80 12.06 22.37
N CYS A 166 -11.62 11.02 22.17
CA CYS A 166 -12.95 11.03 22.74
C CYS A 166 -12.81 11.29 24.23
N THR A 167 -13.63 12.18 24.77
CA THR A 167 -13.64 12.56 26.19
C THR A 167 -13.78 11.37 27.15
N GLU A 168 -14.16 10.19 26.64
CA GLU A 168 -14.34 8.95 27.41
C GLU A 168 -13.21 7.92 27.23
N ASN A 169 -12.34 8.02 26.22
CA ASN A 169 -11.24 7.08 26.06
C ASN A 169 -10.07 7.65 25.22
N PRO A 170 -8.89 7.90 25.82
CA PRO A 170 -7.74 8.45 25.11
C PRO A 170 -7.13 7.50 24.06
N ASN A 171 -7.44 6.21 24.14
CA ASN A 171 -6.79 5.16 23.34
C ASN A 171 -7.73 4.60 22.26
N TRP A 172 -8.04 5.39 21.22
CA TRP A 172 -8.92 4.96 20.10
C TRP A 172 -8.49 3.63 19.44
N PHE A 173 -7.20 3.29 19.52
CA PHE A 173 -6.62 2.06 18.95
C PHE A 173 -6.98 0.79 19.73
N SER A 174 -7.33 0.89 21.02
CA SER A 174 -7.65 -0.29 21.86
C SER A 174 -8.94 -1.00 21.42
N TYR A 175 -9.86 -0.24 20.81
CA TYR A 175 -11.10 -0.78 20.22
C TYR A 175 -10.86 -1.61 18.95
N VAL A 176 -9.74 -1.36 18.27
CA VAL A 176 -9.40 -2.01 17.00
C VAL A 176 -8.54 -3.24 17.28
N ASP A 177 -7.63 -3.10 18.23
CA ASP A 177 -6.72 -4.14 18.65
C ASP A 177 -6.42 -4.00 20.15
N SER A 178 -6.97 -4.92 20.94
CA SER A 178 -6.82 -4.94 22.40
C SER A 178 -5.39 -5.25 22.86
N SER A 179 -4.53 -5.74 21.95
CA SER A 179 -3.12 -6.03 22.27
C SER A 179 -2.22 -4.79 22.19
N LEU A 180 -2.71 -3.67 21.63
CA LEU A 180 -1.92 -2.47 21.44
C LEU A 180 -1.89 -1.59 22.68
N THR A 181 -0.69 -1.34 23.20
CA THR A 181 -0.40 -0.26 24.16
C THR A 181 0.05 1.00 23.43
N LEU A 182 -0.10 2.16 24.07
CA LEU A 182 0.36 3.43 23.49
C LEU A 182 1.86 3.39 23.17
N GLU A 183 2.68 2.94 24.13
CA GLU A 183 4.14 2.84 23.97
C GLU A 183 4.54 1.96 22.78
N LEU A 184 3.86 0.82 22.61
CA LEU A 184 4.11 -0.07 21.47
C LEU A 184 3.70 0.61 20.15
N LEU A 185 2.53 1.22 20.10
CA LEU A 185 2.07 1.95 18.91
C LEU A 185 3.04 3.08 18.54
N GLU A 186 3.52 3.84 19.53
CA GLU A 186 4.50 4.91 19.32
C GLU A 186 5.82 4.38 18.78
N SER A 187 6.36 3.32 19.40
CA SER A 187 7.59 2.67 18.96
C SER A 187 7.49 2.15 17.53
N LEU A 188 6.43 1.41 17.20
CA LEU A 188 6.19 0.88 15.86
C LEU A 188 5.99 1.99 14.82
N THR A 189 5.31 3.07 15.20
CA THR A 189 5.13 4.23 14.33
C THR A 189 6.46 4.92 14.02
N MET A 190 7.32 5.12 15.02
CA MET A 190 8.62 5.74 14.81
C MET A 190 9.53 4.86 13.95
N ASN A 191 9.50 3.54 14.15
CA ASN A 191 10.21 2.59 13.30
C ASN A 191 9.71 2.67 11.85
N PHE A 192 8.38 2.68 11.65
CA PHE A 192 7.78 2.80 10.33
C PHE A 192 8.16 4.11 9.63
N ILE A 193 8.09 5.25 10.33
CA ILE A 193 8.54 6.55 9.80
C ILE A 193 10.03 6.52 9.45
N GLY A 194 10.86 5.87 10.27
CA GLY A 194 12.28 5.68 10.00
C GLY A 194 12.53 4.82 8.76
N GLU A 195 11.79 3.73 8.57
CA GLU A 195 11.86 2.89 7.36
C GLU A 195 11.43 3.66 6.11
N LEU A 196 10.36 4.47 6.21
CA LEU A 196 9.96 5.37 5.13
C LEU A 196 11.07 6.36 4.79
N GLY A 197 11.73 6.97 5.79
CA GLY A 197 12.82 7.91 5.58
C GLY A 197 14.08 7.30 4.95
N LYS A 198 14.36 6.01 5.18
CA LYS A 198 15.50 5.29 4.58
C LYS A 198 15.25 4.90 3.12
N GLY A 199 13.99 4.63 2.77
CA GLY A 199 13.58 4.22 1.41
C GLY A 199 13.24 5.38 0.47
N PHE A 200 13.15 6.61 0.96
CA PHE A 200 12.70 7.77 0.19
C PHE A 200 13.65 8.98 0.30
N GLY A 201 14.10 9.47 -0.86
CA GLY A 201 14.13 10.91 -1.07
C GLY A 201 12.69 11.41 -1.11
N PHE A 202 12.12 11.75 0.05
CA PHE A 202 10.74 12.18 0.19
C PHE A 202 10.59 13.62 -0.34
N THR A 203 10.44 13.77 -1.65
CA THR A 203 9.70 14.92 -2.18
C THR A 203 8.22 14.57 -2.09
N MET A 204 7.53 15.21 -1.14
CA MET A 204 6.09 15.43 -1.23
C MET A 204 5.78 15.86 -2.67
N PRO A 205 4.73 15.32 -3.32
CA PRO A 205 4.14 16.06 -4.41
C PRO A 205 3.59 17.37 -3.80
N GLN A 206 4.41 18.42 -3.87
CA GLN A 206 3.87 19.77 -3.99
C GLN A 206 2.93 19.72 -5.19
N SER A 207 1.81 20.43 -5.11
CA SER A 207 0.92 20.64 -6.25
C SER A 207 1.73 21.12 -7.47
N GLU A 208 2.18 20.20 -8.32
CA GLU A 208 2.86 20.56 -9.56
C GLU A 208 1.77 21.00 -10.53
N ASN A 209 1.76 22.30 -10.75
CA ASN A 209 1.15 22.94 -11.91
C ASN A 209 1.69 22.26 -13.17
N VAL A 210 0.93 21.32 -13.73
CA VAL A 210 1.11 20.92 -15.12
C VAL A 210 0.52 22.02 -15.98
N ALA A 211 1.31 23.08 -16.16
CA ALA A 211 1.15 23.97 -17.28
C ALA A 211 1.62 23.21 -18.53
N ASP A 212 0.66 22.82 -19.36
CA ASP A 212 0.91 22.73 -20.80
C ASP A 212 -0.30 23.25 -21.58
N SER A 213 -0.25 24.55 -21.86
CA SER A 213 -0.41 25.09 -23.21
C SER A 213 -1.57 24.58 -24.08
N ARG A 214 -2.83 24.87 -23.70
CA ARG A 214 -3.78 25.58 -24.56
C ARG A 214 -5.12 25.90 -23.86
N CYS A 215 -5.60 27.11 -24.13
CA CYS A 215 -6.94 27.67 -23.91
C CYS A 215 -7.22 28.34 -22.54
N GLN A 216 -7.23 29.68 -22.54
CA GLN A 216 -7.99 30.52 -21.59
C GLN A 216 -9.48 30.58 -21.99
N PRO A 217 -10.36 31.31 -21.26
CA PRO A 217 -10.74 31.10 -19.86
C PRO A 217 -12.28 31.00 -19.73
N GLY A 218 -12.79 30.21 -18.77
CA GLY A 218 -14.24 30.21 -18.53
C GLY A 218 -14.71 29.18 -17.51
N SER A 219 -14.92 29.66 -16.29
CA SER A 219 -15.94 29.20 -15.33
C SER A 219 -15.81 27.81 -14.67
N SER A 220 -15.82 27.87 -13.34
CA SER A 220 -16.21 26.83 -12.37
C SER A 220 -15.27 25.62 -12.18
N ASN A 221 -14.46 25.73 -11.12
CA ASN A 221 -13.68 24.69 -10.47
C ASN A 221 -14.55 23.44 -10.17
N LYS A 222 -14.45 22.41 -11.01
CA LYS A 222 -14.96 21.06 -10.69
C LYS A 222 -13.78 20.20 -10.26
N ARG A 223 -13.64 19.98 -8.95
CA ARG A 223 -12.70 18.99 -8.39
C ARG A 223 -13.02 17.63 -9.00
N VAL A 224 -12.00 16.97 -9.52
CA VAL A 224 -12.06 15.53 -9.84
C VAL A 224 -12.09 14.81 -8.50
N LEU A 225 -13.29 14.50 -8.03
CA LEU A 225 -13.55 13.63 -6.90
C LEU A 225 -12.90 12.28 -7.22
N VAL A 226 -11.84 11.89 -6.50
CA VAL A 226 -11.39 10.50 -6.52
C VAL A 226 -12.49 9.71 -5.83
N ARG A 227 -13.44 9.22 -6.62
CA ARG A 227 -14.53 8.39 -6.11
C ARG A 227 -13.92 7.17 -5.44
N ILE A 228 -14.01 7.12 -4.11
CA ILE A 228 -13.86 5.88 -3.35
C ILE A 228 -14.82 4.88 -4.02
N PRO A 229 -14.33 3.81 -4.66
CA PRO A 229 -15.20 2.87 -5.35
C PRO A 229 -16.16 2.25 -4.33
N ARG A 230 -17.46 2.50 -4.48
CA ARG A 230 -18.53 1.99 -3.60
C ARG A 230 -18.74 0.47 -3.68
N ARG A 231 -18.01 -0.23 -4.56
CA ARG A 231 -18.18 -1.67 -4.84
C ARG A 231 -16.96 -2.46 -4.38
N PHE A 232 -16.78 -2.65 -3.08
CA PHE A 232 -16.04 -3.79 -2.54
C PHE A 232 -16.61 -4.10 -1.14
N ILE A 233 -17.85 -4.57 -1.15
CA ILE A 233 -18.45 -5.34 -0.05
C ILE A 233 -19.15 -6.54 -0.70
N THR A 234 -18.41 -7.63 -0.88
CA THR A 234 -18.91 -9.01 -1.13
C THR A 234 -17.84 -9.95 -0.56
N VAL A 235 -17.88 -10.23 0.75
CA VAL A 235 -18.46 -11.42 1.41
C VAL A 235 -17.76 -12.73 1.05
N SER A 236 -16.85 -13.14 1.93
CA SER A 236 -16.78 -14.51 2.48
C SER A 236 -16.21 -14.40 3.90
N GLY A 237 -16.79 -15.13 4.86
CA GLY A 237 -16.23 -15.29 6.21
C GLY A 237 -16.86 -14.44 7.30
N ASP A 238 -16.33 -13.25 7.56
CA ASP A 238 -16.72 -12.43 8.70
C ASP A 238 -16.86 -10.96 8.28
N LYS A 239 -18.05 -10.37 8.45
CA LYS A 239 -18.19 -8.92 8.37
C LYS A 239 -17.30 -8.32 9.48
N PRO A 240 -16.40 -7.37 9.20
CA PRO A 240 -15.73 -6.64 10.27
C PRO A 240 -16.81 -5.86 11.04
N GLU A 241 -17.18 -6.36 12.21
CA GLU A 241 -18.09 -5.67 13.12
C GLU A 241 -17.46 -4.34 13.50
N ILE A 242 -18.25 -3.26 13.38
CA ILE A 242 -17.85 -1.90 13.76
C ILE A 242 -17.98 -1.83 15.29
N PRO A 243 -16.89 -1.74 16.06
CA PRO A 243 -17.01 -1.42 17.48
C PRO A 243 -17.62 -0.02 17.59
N ARG A 244 -18.62 0.15 18.46
CA ARG A 244 -19.20 1.47 18.72
C ARG A 244 -18.14 2.36 19.37
N ILE A 245 -17.43 3.14 18.56
CA ILE A 245 -16.45 4.13 19.02
C ILE A 245 -17.16 5.48 19.10
N CYS A 246 -16.98 6.19 20.22
CA CYS A 246 -17.56 7.51 20.43
C CYS A 246 -17.04 8.51 19.37
N PRO A 247 -17.80 9.56 19.02
CA PRO A 247 -17.37 10.58 18.08
C PRO A 247 -16.16 11.39 18.57
N ALA A 248 -15.02 11.30 17.88
CA ALA A 248 -13.94 12.29 17.97
C ALA A 248 -14.12 13.36 16.89
N VAL A 249 -13.82 14.64 17.16
CA VAL A 249 -13.85 15.71 16.15
C VAL A 249 -12.40 16.10 15.85
N ILE A 250 -11.96 16.05 14.59
CA ILE A 250 -10.55 16.33 14.24
C ILE A 250 -10.44 17.71 13.59
N GLN A 251 -9.57 18.56 14.13
CA GLN A 251 -9.16 19.84 13.53
C GLN A 251 -7.69 19.78 13.11
N LYS A 252 -7.39 20.22 11.88
CA LYS A 252 -6.02 20.34 11.36
C LYS A 252 -5.30 21.48 12.07
N SER A 253 -4.11 21.21 12.61
CA SER A 253 -3.26 22.26 13.20
C SER A 253 -2.83 23.24 12.11
N SER A 254 -3.11 24.53 12.29
CA SER A 254 -2.69 25.62 11.38
C SER A 254 -1.19 25.92 11.41
N LYS A 255 -0.42 25.24 12.26
CA LYS A 255 1.03 25.44 12.35
C LYS A 255 1.76 24.43 11.45
N PRO A 256 2.65 24.88 10.56
CA PRO A 256 3.49 23.98 9.77
C PRO A 256 4.36 23.13 10.71
N PRO A 257 4.66 21.88 10.33
CA PRO A 257 5.52 21.02 11.13
C PRO A 257 6.89 21.69 11.32
N LYS A 258 7.37 21.76 12.56
CA LYS A 258 8.77 22.13 12.82
C LYS A 258 9.64 21.06 12.17
N MET A 259 10.43 21.44 11.18
CA MET A 259 11.48 20.60 10.61
C MET A 259 12.32 20.02 11.76
N VAL A 260 12.26 18.71 11.95
CA VAL A 260 13.29 18.00 12.71
C VAL A 260 14.53 18.01 11.82
N ARG A 261 15.42 18.98 12.03
CA ARG A 261 16.78 18.91 11.51
C ARG A 261 17.45 17.73 12.20
N LEU A 262 17.56 16.60 11.50
CA LEU A 262 18.52 15.58 11.86
C LEU A 262 19.90 16.20 11.66
N ALA A 263 20.61 16.41 12.76
CA ALA A 263 21.95 16.96 12.79
C ALA A 263 22.88 16.03 12.01
N SER A 264 23.44 16.55 10.92
CA SER A 264 24.68 16.04 10.35
C SER A 264 25.82 16.49 11.27
N GLU A 265 26.43 15.57 12.01
CA GLU A 265 27.73 15.82 12.63
C GLU A 265 28.88 15.50 11.65
N PRO A 266 30.04 16.16 11.80
CA PRO A 266 30.93 16.46 10.71
C PRO A 266 32.08 15.47 10.54
N SER A 267 32.68 15.55 9.36
CA SER A 267 33.90 14.92 8.87
C SER A 267 35.07 14.92 9.88
N ARG A 268 35.68 13.75 10.06
CA ARG A 268 37.08 13.47 10.47
C ARG A 268 37.41 12.10 9.87
N THR A 269 38.45 11.86 9.09
CA THR A 269 39.72 12.54 8.76
C THR A 269 40.12 12.09 7.35
#